data_AF-A0A5B0W1H0-F1
#
_entry.id   AF-A0A5B0W1H0-F1
#
_cell.length_a   1.000
_cell.length_b   1.000
_cell.length_c   1.000
_cell.angle_alpha   90.00
_cell.angle_beta   90.00
_cell.angle_gamma   90.00
#
_symmetry.space_group_name_H-M   'P 1'
#
loop_
_entity.id
_entity.type
_entity.pdbx_description
1 polymer ?
#
loop_
_entity_poly.entity_id
_entity_poly.type
_entity_poly.pdbx_seq_one_letter_code
_entity_poly.pdbx_strand_id
1 'polypeptide(L)'
;MTLTREEILAMEPGPTLDEITAEIACGRKVRMLNEVTNNSFKPQYDKKVIDEGAGRYNIIPRYSTDISAAWEVEERIKEMAIDAPLYIGYYMTELQLIVGNKGFDMVHATPEQRCKAALLAVMGL
;
A
#
# COMPACT_ATOMS: atom_id res chain seq x y z
N MET A 1 1.55 13.81 -3.21
CA MET A 1 0.85 14.12 -1.94
C MET A 1 1.88 14.20 -0.83
N THR A 2 1.69 15.05 0.17
CA THR A 2 2.52 15.10 1.39
C THR A 2 1.63 14.73 2.57
N LEU A 3 1.60 13.44 2.92
CA LEU A 3 0.94 12.94 4.14
C LEU A 3 1.93 13.00 5.30
N THR A 4 1.42 13.24 6.50
CA THR A 4 2.18 13.21 7.75
C THR A 4 2.12 11.82 8.39
N ARG A 5 3.02 11.58 9.35
CA ARG A 5 3.06 10.34 10.13
C ARG A 5 1.75 10.11 10.88
N GLU A 6 1.26 11.15 11.55
CA GLU A 6 0.05 11.10 12.37
C GLU A 6 -1.18 10.81 11.51
N GLU A 7 -1.26 11.43 10.33
CA GLU A 7 -2.34 11.14 9.37
C GLU A 7 -2.32 9.66 8.95
N ILE A 8 -1.16 9.12 8.54
CA ILE A 8 -1.03 7.71 8.15
C ILE A 8 -1.44 6.78 9.29
N LEU A 9 -0.99 7.06 10.52
CA LEU A 9 -1.32 6.23 11.68
C LEU A 9 -2.81 6.30 12.05
N ALA A 10 -3.47 7.44 11.82
CA ALA A 10 -4.90 7.63 12.08
C ALA A 10 -5.81 7.10 10.97
N MET A 11 -5.28 6.69 9.81
CA MET A 11 -6.10 6.15 8.72
C MET A 11 -6.72 4.81 9.11
N GLU A 12 -8.02 4.65 8.89
CA GLU A 12 -8.69 3.35 8.98
C GLU A 12 -8.30 2.47 7.77
N PRO A 13 -8.27 1.13 7.94
CA PRO A 13 -8.07 0.22 6.82
C PRO A 13 -9.22 0.33 5.82
N GLY A 14 -8.90 0.33 4.53
CA GLY A 14 -9.87 0.48 3.46
C GLY A 14 -9.31 1.13 2.20
N PRO A 15 -10.20 1.51 1.25
CA PRO A 15 -9.82 1.92 -0.09
C PRO A 15 -8.79 3.04 -0.13
N THR A 16 -8.93 4.06 0.72
CA THR A 16 -7.99 5.20 0.75
C THR A 16 -6.59 4.77 1.16
N LEU A 17 -6.46 3.92 2.18
CA LEU A 17 -5.15 3.42 2.61
C LEU A 17 -4.56 2.49 1.53
N ASP A 18 -5.39 1.61 0.95
CA ASP A 18 -4.97 0.69 -0.12
C ASP A 18 -4.46 1.45 -1.36
N GLU A 19 -5.14 2.53 -1.74
CA GLU A 19 -4.74 3.40 -2.85
C GLU A 19 -3.37 4.03 -2.62
N ILE A 20 -3.15 4.59 -1.43
CA ILE A 20 -1.89 5.25 -1.08
C ILE A 20 -0.77 4.20 -0.97
N THR A 21 -1.04 3.04 -0.38
CA THR A 21 -0.12 1.90 -0.36
C THR A 21 0.26 1.44 -1.76
N ALA A 22 -0.71 1.30 -2.67
CA ALA A 22 -0.44 0.96 -4.06
C ALA A 22 0.49 1.98 -4.73
N GLU A 23 0.20 3.27 -4.55
CA GLU A 23 0.95 4.34 -5.21
C GLU A 23 2.38 4.47 -4.65
N ILE A 24 2.52 4.52 -3.33
CA ILE A 24 3.77 4.86 -2.66
C ILE A 24 4.60 3.61 -2.37
N ALA A 25 4.06 2.67 -1.58
CA ALA A 25 4.80 1.50 -1.14
C ALA A 25 4.99 0.48 -2.29
N CYS A 26 3.99 0.33 -3.16
CA CYS A 26 4.10 -0.58 -4.30
C CYS A 26 4.69 0.09 -5.56
N GLY A 27 4.77 1.43 -5.60
CA GLY A 27 5.23 2.20 -6.76
C GLY A 27 4.31 2.08 -7.98
N ARG A 28 3.03 1.79 -7.79
CA ARG A 28 2.04 1.61 -8.86
C ARG A 28 1.47 2.95 -9.29
N LYS A 29 1.07 3.09 -10.56
CA LYS A 29 0.37 4.30 -11.03
C LYS A 29 -1.12 4.16 -10.77
N VAL A 30 -1.66 4.90 -9.81
CA VAL A 30 -3.10 4.91 -9.53
C VAL A 30 -3.79 5.98 -10.38
N ARG A 31 -4.89 5.63 -11.05
CA ARG A 31 -5.69 6.56 -11.84
C ARG A 31 -7.19 6.40 -11.58
N MET A 32 -7.92 7.50 -11.74
CA MET A 32 -9.37 7.45 -11.86
C MET A 32 -9.74 6.83 -13.20
N LEU A 33 -10.59 5.81 -13.18
CA LEU A 33 -11.23 5.31 -14.38
C LEU A 33 -12.46 6.17 -14.66
N ASN A 34 -12.32 7.20 -15.50
CA ASN A 34 -13.43 8.02 -15.96
C ASN A 34 -14.02 7.38 -17.23
N GLU A 35 -15.34 7.27 -17.34
CA GLU A 35 -15.99 6.70 -18.52
C GLU A 35 -15.67 7.50 -19.80
N VAL A 36 -15.15 6.82 -20.84
CA VAL A 36 -15.51 7.12 -22.24
C VAL A 36 -15.80 5.79 -22.95
N THR A 37 -17.10 5.46 -22.97
CA THR A 37 -17.87 4.57 -23.86
C THR A 37 -17.13 3.51 -24.68
N ASN A 38 -17.33 2.23 -24.35
CA ASN A 38 -17.71 1.23 -25.34
C ASN A 38 -18.69 0.21 -24.73
N ASN A 39 -19.77 -0.02 -25.48
CA ASN A 39 -21.12 -0.45 -25.06
C ASN A 39 -21.29 -1.91 -24.54
N SER A 40 -20.38 -2.45 -23.73
CA SER A 40 -20.53 -3.84 -23.26
C SER A 40 -20.13 -4.12 -21.82
N PHE A 41 -19.69 -3.11 -21.06
CA PHE A 41 -19.41 -3.25 -19.63
C PHE A 41 -20.25 -2.23 -18.88
N LYS A 42 -21.25 -2.69 -18.10
CA LYS A 42 -21.99 -1.80 -17.21
C LYS A 42 -21.02 -1.29 -16.14
N PRO A 43 -20.69 0.01 -16.11
CA PRO A 43 -19.72 0.56 -15.19
C PRO A 43 -20.32 0.63 -13.80
N GLN A 44 -19.58 0.17 -12.80
CA GLN A 44 -19.92 0.30 -11.40
C GLN A 44 -18.97 1.33 -10.76
N TYR A 45 -19.38 2.60 -10.82
CA TYR A 45 -18.85 3.80 -10.14
C TYR A 45 -17.38 4.20 -10.41
N ASP A 46 -17.09 5.49 -10.14
CA ASP A 46 -15.77 6.14 -10.16
C ASP A 46 -14.75 5.39 -9.31
N LYS A 47 -14.14 4.35 -9.88
CA LYS A 47 -13.20 3.50 -9.16
C LYS A 47 -11.77 3.86 -9.53
N LYS A 48 -10.93 4.04 -8.52
CA LYS A 48 -9.48 4.09 -8.72
C LYS A 48 -8.94 2.72 -9.05
N VAL A 49 -8.04 2.69 -10.02
CA VAL A 49 -7.42 1.49 -10.57
C VAL A 49 -5.92 1.70 -10.73
N ILE A 50 -5.18 0.60 -10.79
CA ILE A 50 -3.78 0.61 -11.18
C ILE A 50 -3.71 0.67 -12.71
N ASP A 51 -3.03 1.66 -13.26
CA ASP A 51 -2.67 1.78 -14.67
C ASP A 51 -1.40 0.96 -14.93
N GLU A 52 -1.56 -0.15 -15.65
CA GLU A 52 -0.45 -1.02 -16.05
C GLU A 52 0.16 -0.59 -17.40
N GLY A 53 -0.34 0.50 -18.00
CA GLY A 53 0.06 0.99 -19.32
C GLY A 53 -0.68 0.28 -20.46
N ALA A 54 -0.53 0.81 -21.67
CA ALA A 54 -1.16 0.28 -22.90
C ALA A 54 -2.70 0.09 -22.79
N GLY A 55 -3.36 0.93 -21.99
CA GLY A 55 -4.82 0.86 -21.76
C GLY A 55 -5.27 -0.31 -20.88
N ARG A 56 -4.34 -0.95 -20.15
CA ARG A 56 -4.67 -2.00 -19.18
C ARG A 56 -4.81 -1.41 -17.79
N TYR A 57 -5.86 -1.84 -17.11
CA TYR A 57 -6.20 -1.40 -15.77
C TYR A 57 -6.43 -2.61 -14.88
N ASN A 58 -5.95 -2.52 -13.64
CA ASN A 58 -6.14 -3.54 -12.63
C ASN A 58 -6.81 -2.96 -11.39
N ILE A 59 -7.57 -3.78 -10.68
CA ILE A 59 -8.22 -3.37 -9.44
C ILE A 59 -7.15 -3.26 -8.36
N ILE A 60 -7.23 -2.20 -7.55
CA ILE A 60 -6.35 -2.03 -6.38
C ILE A 60 -6.61 -3.18 -5.39
N PRO A 61 -5.60 -3.97 -5.04
CA PRO A 61 -5.72 -5.01 -4.02
C PRO A 61 -6.08 -4.44 -2.65
N ARG A 62 -6.69 -5.26 -1.80
CA ARG A 62 -7.14 -4.88 -0.46
C ARG A 62 -6.00 -4.93 0.57
N TYR A 63 -4.92 -4.21 0.31
CA TYR A 63 -3.66 -4.29 1.07
C TYR A 63 -3.84 -4.20 2.60
N SER A 64 -4.67 -3.29 3.06
CA SER A 64 -4.90 -3.01 4.48
C SER A 64 -5.89 -3.96 5.17
N THR A 65 -6.58 -4.83 4.44
CA THR A 65 -7.58 -5.77 5.02
C THR A 65 -7.37 -7.23 4.64
N ASP A 66 -6.61 -7.52 3.59
CA ASP A 66 -6.24 -8.88 3.18
C ASP A 66 -4.75 -9.14 3.40
N ILE A 67 -4.43 -10.15 4.21
CA ILE A 67 -3.05 -10.50 4.54
C ILE A 67 -2.25 -10.99 3.34
N SER A 68 -2.92 -11.66 2.38
CA SER A 68 -2.25 -12.12 1.16
C SER A 68 -1.82 -10.93 0.29
N ALA A 69 -2.68 -9.92 0.15
CA ALA A 69 -2.31 -8.66 -0.50
C ALA A 69 -1.21 -7.90 0.28
N ALA A 70 -1.27 -7.85 1.61
CA ALA A 70 -0.24 -7.18 2.42
C ALA A 70 1.16 -7.78 2.23
N TRP A 71 1.29 -9.08 1.96
CA TRP A 71 2.58 -9.68 1.62
C TRP A 71 3.17 -9.15 0.31
N GLU A 72 2.36 -8.76 -0.68
CA GLU A 72 2.87 -8.11 -1.90
C GLU A 72 3.60 -6.81 -1.56
N VAL A 73 3.11 -6.06 -0.56
CA VAL A 73 3.76 -4.83 -0.08
C VAL A 73 5.13 -5.14 0.50
N GLU A 74 5.26 -6.19 1.31
CA GLU A 74 6.54 -6.60 1.90
C GLU A 74 7.52 -7.10 0.84
N GLU A 75 7.06 -7.87 -0.14
CA GLU A 75 7.88 -8.26 -1.28
C GLU A 75 8.38 -7.04 -2.04
N ARG A 76 7.55 -6.00 -2.21
CA ARG A 76 8.01 -4.76 -2.84
C ARG A 76 9.08 -4.04 -2.02
N ILE A 77 8.92 -3.98 -0.69
CA ILE A 77 9.95 -3.42 0.19
C ILE A 77 11.27 -4.20 0.06
N LYS A 78 11.20 -5.54 -0.03
CA LYS A 78 12.39 -6.38 -0.26
C LYS A 78 13.05 -6.08 -1.60
N GLU A 79 12.26 -5.92 -2.67
CA GLU A 79 12.76 -5.55 -3.99
C GLU A 79 13.43 -4.17 -3.96
N MET A 80 12.83 -3.17 -3.33
CA MET A 80 13.44 -1.84 -3.13
C MET A 80 14.75 -1.94 -2.35
N ALA A 81 14.83 -2.85 -1.39
CA ALA A 81 16.03 -3.07 -0.58
C ALA A 81 17.19 -3.73 -1.34
N ILE A 82 16.97 -4.24 -2.55
CA ILE A 82 18.06 -4.68 -3.44
C ILE A 82 18.94 -3.48 -3.81
N ASP A 83 18.31 -2.36 -4.19
CA ASP A 83 18.99 -1.14 -4.60
C ASP A 83 19.33 -0.24 -3.40
N ALA A 84 18.49 -0.25 -2.35
CA ALA A 84 18.64 0.58 -1.16
C ALA A 84 18.41 -0.26 0.13
N PRO A 85 19.45 -0.97 0.63
CA PRO A 85 19.33 -1.96 1.70
C PRO A 85 18.68 -1.49 3.01
N LEU A 86 18.67 -0.18 3.26
CA LEU A 86 18.09 0.40 4.48
C LEU A 86 16.56 0.29 4.54
N TYR A 87 15.85 0.12 3.42
CA TYR A 87 14.38 0.04 3.42
C TYR A 87 13.83 -1.11 4.26
N ILE A 88 14.49 -2.27 4.30
CA ILE A 88 14.10 -3.36 5.21
C ILE A 88 14.22 -2.91 6.67
N GLY A 89 15.31 -2.24 7.03
CA GLY A 89 15.53 -1.75 8.38
C GLY A 89 14.52 -0.69 8.81
N TYR A 90 14.19 0.25 7.91
CA TYR A 90 13.16 1.26 8.14
C TYR A 90 11.79 0.61 8.33
N TYR A 91 11.41 -0.30 7.43
CA TYR A 91 10.15 -1.03 7.54
C TYR A 91 10.02 -1.79 8.87
N MET A 92 11.05 -2.57 9.25
CA MET A 92 11.03 -3.33 10.50
C MET A 92 10.95 -2.42 11.72
N THR A 93 11.65 -1.29 11.70
CA THR A 93 11.62 -0.29 12.77
C THR A 93 10.21 0.28 12.93
N GLU A 94 9.59 0.71 11.83
CA GLU A 94 8.24 1.26 11.84
C GLU A 94 7.20 0.23 12.27
N LEU A 95 7.30 -1.00 11.77
CA LEU A 95 6.41 -2.08 12.18
C LEU A 95 6.52 -2.36 13.68
N GLN A 96 7.74 -2.39 14.22
CA GLN A 96 7.98 -2.58 15.65
C GLN A 96 7.41 -1.43 16.50
N LEU A 97 7.52 -0.18 16.03
CA LEU A 97 6.93 0.98 16.70
C LEU A 97 5.40 0.90 16.72
N ILE A 98 4.78 0.40 15.65
CA ILE A 98 3.32 0.26 15.54
C ILE A 98 2.80 -0.91 16.38
N VAL A 99 3.43 -2.08 16.30
CA VAL A 99 2.94 -3.30 16.98
C VAL A 99 3.36 -3.38 18.45
N GLY A 100 4.41 -2.65 18.83
CA GLY A 100 5.02 -2.73 20.15
C GLY A 100 6.23 -3.66 20.23
N ASN A 101 6.98 -3.55 21.32
CA ASN A 101 8.34 -4.09 21.45
C ASN A 101 8.41 -5.59 21.84
N LYS A 102 7.54 -6.44 21.29
CA LYS A 102 7.61 -7.90 21.46
C LYS A 102 7.76 -8.55 20.10
N GLY A 103 8.86 -9.26 19.87
CA GLY A 103 9.18 -9.83 18.55
C GLY A 103 8.10 -10.76 17.98
N PHE A 104 7.29 -11.42 18.82
CA PHE A 104 6.16 -12.24 18.38
C PHE A 104 5.01 -11.41 17.80
N ASP A 105 4.82 -10.17 18.25
CA ASP A 105 3.73 -9.30 17.82
C ASP A 105 3.95 -8.84 16.37
N MET A 106 5.20 -8.72 15.92
CA MET A 106 5.52 -8.41 14.52
C MET A 106 5.08 -9.51 13.55
N VAL A 107 5.21 -10.78 13.94
CA VAL A 107 4.77 -11.91 13.12
C VAL A 107 3.25 -11.86 12.93
N HIS A 108 2.53 -11.42 13.96
CA HIS A 108 1.07 -11.28 13.96
C HIS A 108 0.59 -9.88 13.55
N ALA A 109 1.48 -9.02 13.04
CA ALA A 109 1.09 -7.70 12.58
C ALA A 109 -0.04 -7.79 11.54
N THR A 110 -1.08 -6.99 11.74
CA THR A 110 -2.25 -6.95 10.86
C THR A 110 -1.87 -6.40 9.47
N PRO A 111 -2.67 -6.67 8.42
CA PRO A 111 -2.44 -6.10 7.09
C PRO A 111 -2.31 -4.57 7.11
N GLU A 112 -3.16 -3.91 7.89
CA GLU A 112 -3.14 -2.46 8.13
C GLU A 112 -1.80 -1.99 8.72
N GLN A 113 -1.31 -2.64 9.78
CA GLN A 113 -0.06 -2.27 10.44
C GLN A 113 1.14 -2.39 9.49
N ARG A 114 1.16 -3.45 8.67
CA ARG A 114 2.18 -3.65 7.62
C ARG A 114 2.12 -2.54 6.57
N CYS A 115 0.93 -2.19 6.09
CA CYS A 115 0.77 -1.10 5.11
C CYS A 115 1.23 0.25 5.66
N LYS A 116 0.85 0.59 6.90
CA LYS A 116 1.28 1.83 7.57
C LYS A 116 2.80 1.87 7.75
N ALA A 117 3.40 0.77 8.23
CA ALA A 117 4.85 0.68 8.37
C ALA A 117 5.59 0.85 7.04
N ALA A 118 5.09 0.22 5.96
CA ALA A 118 5.66 0.36 4.63
C ALA A 118 5.59 1.80 4.11
N LEU A 119 4.45 2.48 4.31
CA LEU A 119 4.30 3.88 3.92
C LEU A 119 5.28 4.78 4.67
N LEU A 120 5.37 4.65 6.00
CA LEU A 120 6.30 5.45 6.81
C LEU A 120 7.76 5.21 6.39
N ALA A 121 8.13 3.95 6.15
CA ALA A 121 9.47 3.58 5.71
C ALA A 121 9.84 4.18 4.33
N VAL A 122 8.92 4.16 3.37
CA VAL A 122 9.17 4.71 2.02
C VAL A 122 9.15 6.23 2.00
N MET A 123 8.30 6.85 2.83
CA MET A 123 8.19 8.30 2.91
C MET A 123 9.25 8.95 3.81
N GLY A 124 9.96 8.18 4.63
CA GLY A 124 10.99 8.67 5.54
C GLY A 124 10.42 9.52 6.69
N LEU A 125 9.28 9.10 7.24
CA LEU A 125 8.51 9.77 8.29
C LEU A 125 8.62 9.06 9.64
#